data_AF-A0A520BDJ2-F1
#
_entry.id   AF-A0A520BDJ2-F1
#
_cell.length_a   1.000
_cell.length_b   1.000
_cell.length_c   1.000
_cell.angle_alpha   90.00
_cell.angle_beta   90.00
_cell.angle_gamma   90.00
#
_symmetry.space_group_name_H-M   'P 1'
#
loop_
_entity.id
_entity.type
_entity.pdbx_description
1 polymer ?
#
loop_
_entity_poly.entity_id
_entity_poly.type
_entity_poly.pdbx_seq_one_letter_code
_entity_poly.pdbx_strand_id
1 'polypeptide(L)'
;CDFDGDGDTDVFIGSRSVPGVYGINPKQMLLANDGKGNFTDVTEKMAYKLKDIGMVTDAVWEDVDNDNKKDLILVGDWMAPTILKNTGRRLAEFKTNLNNEMGFWNAVVCVDLNNDGKKDFVFGNKGTNTSYKCSKSAPMKLFVNDFDNNGTIEQIGTQTLDHKDMPLHLKSELAKQIPSIKKKNLNYSAYAKKSIQELFSTEVIANSIKKVANIQESIVAINGGNGKFMIKALPKEAQFSTVNAILASDINNDGNVDLILGGNQYEFKPQYGRLDASFGTVLLGSKTADFTFLPADQSGVSVNGKVKAIKNISNKNKKSNILMVLNNNKPKIFKSNE
;
A
#
# COMPACT_ATOMS: atom_id res chain seq x y z
N CYS A 1 9.64 -6.50 -16.79
CA CYS A 1 10.60 -5.41 -17.02
C CYS A 1 11.87 -6.09 -17.46
N ASP A 2 12.54 -5.64 -18.49
CA ASP A 2 13.93 -6.06 -18.77
C ASP A 2 14.83 -5.34 -17.75
N PHE A 3 15.23 -6.01 -16.67
CA PHE A 3 15.98 -5.35 -15.58
C PHE A 3 17.50 -5.45 -15.76
N ASP A 4 18.01 -6.41 -16.51
CA ASP A 4 19.45 -6.56 -16.76
C ASP A 4 19.88 -6.07 -18.16
N GLY A 5 18.93 -5.70 -19.01
CA GLY A 5 19.15 -5.02 -20.29
C GLY A 5 19.51 -5.97 -21.42
N ASP A 6 19.15 -7.25 -21.32
CA ASP A 6 19.49 -8.27 -22.32
C ASP A 6 18.47 -8.37 -23.46
N GLY A 7 17.39 -7.60 -23.39
CA GLY A 7 16.35 -7.50 -24.41
C GLY A 7 15.14 -8.40 -24.17
N ASP A 8 15.11 -9.15 -23.06
CA ASP A 8 13.99 -10.02 -22.72
C ASP A 8 13.26 -9.61 -21.42
N THR A 9 12.01 -10.06 -21.27
CA THR A 9 11.14 -9.56 -20.19
C THR A 9 11.24 -10.44 -18.94
N ASP A 10 11.86 -9.89 -17.91
CA ASP A 10 11.91 -10.51 -16.59
C ASP A 10 10.64 -10.32 -15.76
N VAL A 11 10.55 -11.11 -14.69
CA VAL A 11 9.40 -11.16 -13.79
C VAL A 11 9.82 -10.88 -12.35
N PHE A 12 9.17 -9.89 -11.74
CA PHE A 12 9.14 -9.72 -10.29
C PHE A 12 7.80 -10.24 -9.74
N ILE A 13 7.87 -11.06 -8.68
CA ILE A 13 6.71 -11.58 -7.97
C ILE A 13 6.69 -11.00 -6.56
N GLY A 14 5.72 -10.11 -6.32
CA GLY A 14 5.39 -9.56 -5.02
C GLY A 14 4.43 -10.45 -4.25
N SER A 15 4.81 -10.82 -3.03
CA SER A 15 4.01 -11.56 -2.06
C SER A 15 3.58 -10.63 -0.93
N ARG A 16 2.28 -10.65 -0.60
CA ARG A 16 1.72 -9.90 0.54
C ARG A 16 1.72 -10.70 1.84
N SER A 17 1.48 -12.01 1.78
CA SER A 17 1.12 -12.79 2.96
C SER A 17 1.74 -14.19 2.93
N VAL A 18 2.06 -14.73 4.10
CA VAL A 18 2.30 -16.16 4.31
C VAL A 18 0.99 -16.80 4.81
N PRO A 19 0.52 -17.92 4.24
CA PRO A 19 -0.68 -18.59 4.71
C PRO A 19 -0.63 -18.89 6.21
N GLY A 20 -1.69 -18.53 6.92
CA GLY A 20 -1.82 -18.76 8.37
C GLY A 20 -1.09 -17.77 9.28
N VAL A 21 -0.18 -16.93 8.76
CA VAL A 21 0.61 -16.00 9.59
C VAL A 21 0.70 -14.62 8.90
N TYR A 22 -0.20 -13.71 9.27
CA TYR A 22 -0.13 -12.32 8.80
C TYR A 22 0.94 -11.52 9.58
N GLY A 23 1.56 -10.52 8.95
CA GLY A 23 2.53 -9.64 9.62
C GLY A 23 3.99 -10.11 9.58
N ILE A 24 4.27 -11.29 9.03
CA ILE A 24 5.64 -11.73 8.70
C ILE A 24 5.99 -11.35 7.26
N ASN A 25 7.28 -11.22 6.97
CA ASN A 25 7.78 -10.94 5.62
C ASN A 25 7.68 -12.21 4.76
N PRO A 26 6.83 -12.23 3.71
CA PRO A 26 6.81 -13.35 2.77
C PRO A 26 8.01 -13.29 1.81
N LYS A 27 8.33 -14.44 1.20
CA LYS A 27 9.36 -14.51 0.15
C LYS A 27 8.90 -13.73 -1.09
N GLN A 28 9.74 -12.82 -1.54
CA GLN A 28 9.64 -12.13 -2.82
C GLN A 28 10.54 -12.83 -3.84
N MET A 29 10.22 -12.74 -5.14
CA MET A 29 11.05 -13.38 -6.18
C MET A 29 11.35 -12.42 -7.33
N LEU A 30 12.60 -12.41 -7.77
CA LEU A 30 13.06 -11.84 -9.02
C LEU A 30 13.53 -12.98 -9.93
N LEU A 31 12.87 -13.11 -11.07
CA LEU A 31 13.08 -14.20 -12.03
C LEU A 31 13.65 -13.62 -13.32
N ALA A 32 14.89 -13.99 -13.63
CA ALA A 32 15.54 -13.65 -14.89
C ALA A 32 15.08 -14.60 -15.99
N ASN A 33 14.66 -14.08 -17.13
CA ASN A 33 14.29 -14.88 -18.29
C ASN A 33 15.51 -15.11 -19.20
N ASP A 34 15.45 -16.14 -20.04
CA ASP A 34 16.56 -16.54 -20.93
C ASP A 34 16.23 -16.34 -22.43
N GLY A 35 15.20 -15.52 -22.71
CA GLY A 35 14.61 -15.34 -24.02
C GLY A 35 13.83 -16.55 -24.57
N LYS A 36 13.87 -17.71 -23.92
CA LYS A 36 13.19 -18.96 -24.33
C LYS A 36 12.01 -19.32 -23.42
N GLY A 37 11.72 -18.47 -22.43
CA GLY A 37 10.65 -18.68 -21.47
C GLY A 37 11.07 -19.56 -20.28
N ASN A 38 12.37 -19.78 -20.06
CA ASN A 38 12.85 -20.39 -18.83
C ASN A 38 13.24 -19.28 -17.84
N PHE A 39 12.82 -19.44 -16.58
CA PHE A 39 13.01 -18.44 -15.54
C PHE A 39 13.94 -18.95 -14.45
N THR A 40 14.97 -18.17 -14.11
CA THR A 40 15.91 -18.46 -13.03
C THR A 40 15.67 -17.51 -11.85
N ASP A 41 15.50 -18.04 -10.63
CA ASP A 41 15.42 -17.22 -9.42
C ASP A 41 16.79 -16.59 -9.12
N VAL A 42 16.90 -15.29 -9.41
CA VAL A 42 18.12 -14.49 -9.20
C VAL A 42 18.02 -13.60 -7.95
N THR A 43 16.98 -13.77 -7.13
CA THR A 43 16.67 -12.89 -5.98
C THR A 43 17.86 -12.73 -5.05
N GLU A 44 18.51 -13.82 -4.64
CA GLU A 44 19.60 -13.75 -3.67
C GLU A 44 20.84 -13.02 -4.23
N LYS A 45 21.11 -13.22 -5.52
CA LYS A 45 22.28 -12.67 -6.21
C LYS A 45 22.10 -11.19 -6.55
N MET A 46 20.93 -10.86 -7.12
CA MET A 46 20.69 -9.56 -7.75
C MET A 46 19.83 -8.64 -6.90
N ALA A 47 19.08 -9.14 -5.92
CA ALA A 47 18.11 -8.34 -5.19
C ALA A 47 17.95 -8.79 -3.73
N TYR A 48 19.06 -9.06 -3.04
CA TYR A 48 19.09 -9.60 -1.67
C TYR A 48 18.15 -8.86 -0.69
N LYS A 49 18.01 -7.53 -0.86
CA LYS A 49 17.13 -6.68 -0.04
C LYS A 49 15.64 -7.06 -0.12
N LEU A 50 15.21 -7.73 -1.18
CA LEU A 50 13.84 -8.23 -1.32
C LEU A 50 13.45 -9.25 -0.25
N LYS A 51 14.41 -9.95 0.38
CA LYS A 51 14.14 -10.91 1.46
C LYS A 51 13.43 -10.28 2.65
N ASP A 52 13.74 -9.02 2.94
CA ASP A 52 13.27 -8.32 4.15
C ASP A 52 12.31 -7.16 3.85
N ILE A 53 11.93 -6.96 2.59
CA ILE A 53 11.25 -5.74 2.13
C ILE A 53 9.88 -5.52 2.77
N GLY A 54 9.17 -6.60 3.12
CA GLY A 54 7.84 -6.52 3.72
C GLY A 54 6.76 -7.24 2.91
N MET A 55 5.52 -6.79 3.14
CA MET A 55 4.29 -7.41 2.65
C MET A 55 3.79 -6.65 1.41
N VAL A 56 4.39 -6.94 0.26
CA VAL A 56 4.19 -6.19 -0.99
C VAL A 56 2.76 -6.31 -1.50
N THR A 57 2.13 -5.18 -1.82
CA THR A 57 0.79 -5.09 -2.40
C THR A 57 0.80 -4.59 -3.85
N ASP A 58 1.77 -3.76 -4.20
CA ASP A 58 1.96 -3.25 -5.55
C ASP A 58 3.43 -2.91 -5.83
N ALA A 59 3.79 -2.90 -7.10
CA ALA A 59 5.15 -2.66 -7.57
C ALA A 59 5.15 -2.03 -8.96
N VAL A 60 6.03 -1.06 -9.18
CA VAL A 60 6.26 -0.47 -10.51
C VAL A 60 7.75 -0.42 -10.82
N TRP A 61 8.07 -0.58 -12.10
CA TRP A 61 9.42 -0.46 -12.63
C TRP A 61 9.55 0.86 -13.36
N GLU A 62 10.32 1.81 -12.81
CA GLU A 62 10.51 3.12 -13.41
C GLU A 62 11.92 3.64 -13.21
N ASP A 63 12.38 4.48 -14.14
CA ASP A 63 13.68 5.15 -14.04
C ASP A 63 13.50 6.42 -13.19
N VAL A 64 13.80 6.31 -11.89
CA VAL A 64 13.47 7.36 -10.91
C VAL A 64 14.50 8.49 -10.93
N ASP A 65 15.74 8.18 -11.29
CA ASP A 65 16.84 9.14 -11.32
C ASP A 65 17.40 9.47 -12.71
N ASN A 66 16.65 9.09 -13.76
CA ASN A 66 16.91 9.39 -15.16
C ASN A 66 18.27 8.86 -15.64
N ASP A 67 18.71 7.68 -15.15
CA ASP A 67 19.96 7.03 -15.57
C ASP A 67 19.77 5.98 -16.68
N ASN A 68 18.57 5.93 -17.26
CA ASN A 68 18.09 4.99 -18.26
C ASN A 68 18.01 3.53 -17.80
N LYS A 69 18.03 3.27 -16.49
CA LYS A 69 17.74 1.95 -15.92
C LYS A 69 16.45 2.00 -15.13
N LYS A 70 15.63 0.96 -15.28
CA LYS A 70 14.42 0.83 -14.48
C LYS A 70 14.78 0.37 -13.07
N ASP A 71 14.34 1.16 -12.09
CA ASP A 71 14.38 0.86 -10.67
C ASP A 71 13.07 0.17 -10.26
N LEU A 72 13.13 -0.58 -9.16
CA LEU A 72 11.96 -1.26 -8.60
C LEU A 72 11.39 -0.47 -7.42
N ILE A 73 10.18 0.06 -7.57
CA ILE A 73 9.45 0.78 -6.52
C ILE A 73 8.40 -0.17 -5.93
N LEU A 74 8.39 -0.30 -4.62
CA LEU A 74 7.57 -1.26 -3.88
C LEU A 74 6.77 -0.57 -2.79
N VAL A 75 5.51 -0.98 -2.68
CA VAL A 75 4.63 -0.58 -1.59
C VAL A 75 3.91 -1.79 -1.00
N GLY A 76 3.44 -1.66 0.24
CA GLY A 76 2.84 -2.79 0.93
C GLY A 76 2.20 -2.45 2.26
N ASP A 77 1.67 -3.50 2.88
CA ASP A 77 1.15 -3.47 4.24
C ASP A 77 2.29 -3.32 5.24
N TRP A 78 2.11 -2.45 6.24
CA TRP A 78 3.02 -2.32 7.38
C TRP A 78 4.48 -2.04 7.00
N MET A 79 4.69 -1.34 5.88
CA MET A 79 5.99 -0.96 5.36
C MET A 79 5.96 0.46 4.80
N ALA A 80 7.13 1.02 4.56
CA ALA A 80 7.27 2.29 3.86
C ALA A 80 7.39 2.06 2.34
N PRO A 81 6.99 3.03 1.49
CA PRO A 81 7.35 3.01 0.09
C PRO A 81 8.87 2.90 -0.03
N THR A 82 9.34 1.93 -0.82
CA THR A 82 10.76 1.62 -0.93
C THR A 82 11.17 1.60 -2.39
N ILE A 83 12.32 2.20 -2.68
CA ILE A 83 12.91 2.24 -4.02
C ILE A 83 14.18 1.39 -3.99
N LEU A 84 14.26 0.41 -4.87
CA LEU A 84 15.47 -0.37 -5.11
C LEU A 84 16.06 0.06 -6.46
N LYS A 85 17.12 0.86 -6.39
CA LYS A 85 17.85 1.37 -7.56
C LYS A 85 18.57 0.23 -8.28
N ASN A 86 18.43 0.19 -9.60
CA ASN A 86 19.17 -0.71 -10.46
C ASN A 86 20.57 -0.16 -10.75
N THR A 87 21.58 -0.80 -10.15
CA THR A 87 22.99 -0.40 -10.36
C THR A 87 23.59 -0.93 -11.67
N GLY A 88 22.83 -1.73 -12.45
CA GLY A 88 23.31 -2.54 -13.58
C GLY A 88 23.99 -3.84 -13.16
N ARG A 89 24.17 -4.08 -11.86
CA ARG A 89 24.67 -5.35 -11.30
C ARG A 89 23.71 -5.99 -10.30
N ARG A 90 22.91 -5.17 -9.64
CA ARG A 90 21.95 -5.55 -8.60
C ARG A 90 20.99 -4.42 -8.33
N LEU A 91 19.85 -4.76 -7.74
CA LEU A 91 18.93 -3.85 -7.08
C LEU A 91 19.46 -3.53 -5.68
N ALA A 92 19.75 -2.25 -5.44
CA ALA A 92 20.25 -1.75 -4.17
C ALA A 92 19.28 -0.74 -3.57
N GLU A 93 19.17 -0.71 -2.26
CA GLU A 93 18.28 0.22 -1.55
C GLU A 93 18.67 1.68 -1.85
N PHE A 94 17.74 2.44 -2.42
CA PHE A 94 17.86 3.87 -2.59
C PHE A 94 17.15 4.58 -1.45
N LYS A 95 17.92 5.17 -0.54
CA LYS A 95 17.39 5.79 0.67
C LYS A 95 16.67 7.09 0.35
N THR A 96 15.46 7.23 0.87
CA THR A 96 14.62 8.42 0.69
C THR A 96 14.01 8.87 2.02
N ASN A 97 13.40 10.04 2.05
CA ASN A 97 12.57 10.43 3.20
C ASN A 97 11.22 9.66 3.26
N LEU A 98 10.80 8.99 2.17
CA LEU A 98 9.61 8.13 2.16
C LEU A 98 9.76 6.91 3.07
N ASN A 99 11.00 6.49 3.37
CA ASN A 99 11.27 5.40 4.32
C ASN A 99 10.73 5.67 5.75
N ASN A 100 10.32 6.91 6.05
CA ASN A 100 9.68 7.26 7.32
C ASN A 100 8.15 7.18 7.29
N GLU A 101 7.53 6.92 6.13
CA GLU A 101 6.08 6.89 5.95
C GLU A 101 5.58 5.45 5.92
N MET A 102 5.53 4.82 7.09
CA MET A 102 5.09 3.44 7.25
C MET A 102 3.56 3.38 7.18
N GLY A 103 3.00 2.66 6.21
CA GLY A 103 1.57 2.72 5.92
C GLY A 103 0.94 1.37 5.61
N PHE A 104 -0.26 1.44 5.06
CA PHE A 104 -1.05 0.31 4.56
C PHE A 104 -1.26 0.51 3.06
N TRP A 105 -0.14 0.64 2.36
CA TRP A 105 -0.11 1.04 0.96
C TRP A 105 -0.68 -0.07 0.08
N ASN A 106 -1.46 0.29 -0.93
CA ASN A 106 -2.14 -0.66 -1.82
C ASN A 106 -1.85 -0.42 -3.30
N ALA A 107 -1.38 0.78 -3.67
CA ALA A 107 -1.12 1.13 -5.06
C ALA A 107 0.00 2.16 -5.17
N VAL A 108 0.77 2.10 -6.25
CA VAL A 108 1.75 3.12 -6.62
C VAL A 108 1.67 3.41 -8.11
N VAL A 109 1.68 4.70 -8.45
CA VAL A 109 1.90 5.19 -9.82
C VAL A 109 3.07 6.16 -9.79
N CYS A 110 3.92 6.06 -10.81
CA CYS A 110 5.08 6.91 -10.99
C CYS A 110 4.91 7.73 -12.26
N VAL A 111 4.93 9.05 -12.12
CA VAL A 111 4.61 10.01 -13.19
C VAL A 111 5.18 11.38 -12.82
N ASP A 112 5.53 12.21 -13.79
CA ASP A 112 5.93 13.60 -13.54
C ASP A 112 4.64 14.43 -13.32
N LEU A 113 4.34 14.81 -12.08
CA LEU A 113 3.07 15.46 -11.71
C LEU A 113 3.12 16.98 -11.89
N ASN A 114 4.31 17.57 -11.82
CA ASN A 114 4.53 19.01 -11.90
C ASN A 114 5.24 19.46 -13.20
N ASN A 115 5.47 18.52 -14.14
CA ASN A 115 6.14 18.73 -15.41
C ASN A 115 7.58 19.28 -15.28
N ASP A 116 8.31 18.87 -14.24
CA ASP A 116 9.71 19.32 -14.00
C ASP A 116 10.78 18.36 -14.55
N GLY A 117 10.36 17.27 -15.19
CA GLY A 117 11.23 16.24 -15.77
C GLY A 117 11.69 15.17 -14.76
N LYS A 118 11.28 15.26 -13.50
CA LYS A 118 11.54 14.23 -12.49
C LYS A 118 10.31 13.37 -12.27
N LYS A 119 10.56 12.12 -11.90
CA LYS A 119 9.49 11.18 -11.56
C LYS A 119 8.99 11.42 -10.14
N ASP A 120 7.71 11.75 -10.03
CA ASP A 120 6.97 11.82 -8.78
C ASP A 120 6.19 10.53 -8.53
N PHE A 121 5.53 10.44 -7.38
CA PHE A 121 4.69 9.30 -7.04
C PHE A 121 3.31 9.70 -6.54
N VAL A 122 2.33 8.87 -6.90
CA VAL A 122 1.01 8.83 -6.29
C VAL A 122 0.88 7.52 -5.55
N PHE A 123 0.64 7.57 -4.24
CA PHE A 123 0.51 6.39 -3.39
C PHE A 123 -0.91 6.24 -2.88
N GLY A 124 -1.52 5.10 -3.19
CA GLY A 124 -2.80 4.69 -2.65
C GLY A 124 -2.61 3.99 -1.30
N ASN A 125 -3.33 4.44 -0.28
CA ASN A 125 -3.26 3.90 1.08
C ASN A 125 -4.65 3.48 1.56
N LYS A 126 -4.79 3.15 2.84
CA LYS A 126 -6.02 2.69 3.47
C LYS A 126 -7.11 3.75 3.58
N GLY A 127 -6.73 5.02 3.61
CA GLY A 127 -7.61 6.14 3.89
C GLY A 127 -7.89 6.30 5.38
N THR A 128 -8.41 7.47 5.74
CA THR A 128 -8.61 7.88 7.14
C THR A 128 -10.03 7.59 7.64
N ASN A 129 -10.94 7.11 6.79
CA ASN A 129 -12.30 6.70 7.16
C ASN A 129 -12.35 5.29 7.80
N THR A 130 -11.53 5.08 8.83
CA THR A 130 -11.43 3.84 9.59
C THR A 130 -11.76 4.11 11.07
N SER A 131 -12.21 3.07 11.79
CA SER A 131 -12.55 3.17 13.22
C SER A 131 -11.34 3.30 14.16
N TYR A 132 -10.13 3.10 13.63
CA TYR A 132 -8.86 3.24 14.33
C TYR A 132 -7.97 4.23 13.59
N LYS A 133 -7.22 5.04 14.33
CA LYS A 133 -6.39 6.10 13.75
C LYS A 133 -4.91 5.79 13.86
N CYS A 134 -4.16 6.37 12.95
CA CYS A 134 -2.73 6.22 12.83
C CYS A 134 -2.12 7.59 12.56
N SER A 135 -1.04 7.94 13.26
CA SER A 135 -0.26 9.15 12.98
C SER A 135 1.19 8.98 13.40
N LYS A 136 2.05 9.94 13.06
CA LYS A 136 3.44 9.98 13.53
C LYS A 136 3.57 10.05 15.06
N SER A 137 2.67 10.77 15.73
CA SER A 137 2.65 10.90 17.20
C SER A 137 1.93 9.74 17.90
N ALA A 138 1.00 9.08 17.20
CA ALA A 138 0.23 7.95 17.71
C ALA A 138 0.22 6.80 16.67
N PRO A 139 1.35 6.12 16.47
CA PRO A 139 1.44 5.08 15.45
C PRO A 139 0.64 3.84 15.83
N MET A 140 0.15 3.14 14.81
CA MET A 140 -0.37 1.79 14.98
C MET A 140 0.78 0.79 14.99
N LYS A 141 0.59 -0.32 15.71
CA LYS A 141 1.58 -1.41 15.73
C LYS A 141 0.89 -2.76 15.53
N LEU A 142 1.64 -3.69 14.98
CA LEU A 142 1.27 -5.11 14.92
C LEU A 142 2.33 -5.88 15.69
N PHE A 143 1.92 -6.68 16.66
CA PHE A 143 2.78 -7.62 17.36
C PHE A 143 2.42 -9.03 16.91
N VAL A 144 3.41 -9.76 16.41
CA VAL A 144 3.25 -11.14 15.92
C VAL A 144 4.15 -12.04 16.76
N ASN A 145 3.54 -12.97 17.50
CA ASN A 145 4.21 -13.89 18.38
C ASN A 145 3.28 -15.06 18.78
N ASP A 146 3.84 -16.09 19.38
CA ASP A 146 3.12 -17.06 20.20
C ASP A 146 3.03 -16.51 21.63
N PHE A 147 1.89 -15.90 21.98
CA PHE A 147 1.80 -15.10 23.20
C PHE A 147 1.66 -15.92 24.48
N ASP A 148 1.31 -17.20 24.38
CA ASP A 148 1.23 -18.10 25.54
C ASP A 148 1.94 -19.44 25.37
N ASN A 149 2.88 -19.51 24.41
CA ASN A 149 3.76 -20.65 24.12
C ASN A 149 2.98 -21.94 23.84
N ASN A 150 1.90 -21.83 23.06
CA ASN A 150 1.03 -22.96 22.72
C ASN A 150 1.30 -23.56 21.32
N GLY A 151 2.23 -22.98 20.55
CA GLY A 151 2.59 -23.36 19.19
C GLY A 151 1.81 -22.61 18.09
N THR A 152 0.85 -21.77 18.45
CA THR A 152 0.08 -20.93 17.52
C THR A 152 0.67 -19.53 17.49
N ILE A 153 0.72 -18.91 16.30
CA ILE A 153 1.19 -17.54 16.15
C ILE A 153 -0.02 -16.61 16.02
N GLU A 154 -0.16 -15.68 16.95
CA GLU A 154 -1.20 -14.65 16.91
C GLU A 154 -0.68 -13.32 16.37
N GLN A 155 -1.60 -12.48 15.90
CA GLN A 155 -1.32 -11.14 15.40
C GLN A 155 -2.18 -10.12 16.16
N ILE A 156 -1.57 -9.36 17.06
CA ILE A 156 -2.27 -8.36 17.86
C ILE A 156 -1.98 -6.97 17.30
N GLY A 157 -2.94 -6.43 16.55
CA GLY A 157 -2.95 -5.04 16.11
C GLY A 157 -3.34 -4.10 17.25
N THR A 158 -2.63 -2.98 17.39
CA THR A 158 -2.85 -1.96 18.41
C THR A 158 -2.95 -0.57 17.78
N GLN A 159 -3.63 0.32 18.49
CA GLN A 159 -3.55 1.77 18.28
C GLN A 159 -2.95 2.43 19.52
N THR A 160 -2.21 3.53 19.32
CA THR A 160 -1.65 4.28 20.44
C THR A 160 -2.72 5.22 21.00
N LEU A 161 -3.12 5.03 22.26
CA LEU A 161 -4.01 5.93 23.00
C LEU A 161 -3.33 6.27 24.33
N ASP A 162 -3.26 7.55 24.70
CA ASP A 162 -2.60 8.03 25.92
C ASP A 162 -1.19 7.43 26.12
N HIS A 163 -0.41 7.39 25.03
CA HIS A 163 0.93 6.80 24.96
C HIS A 163 1.02 5.28 25.23
N LYS A 164 -0.12 4.58 25.27
CA LYS A 164 -0.21 3.13 25.44
C LYS A 164 -0.64 2.42 24.18
N ASP A 165 -0.06 1.25 23.92
CA ASP A 165 -0.43 0.38 22.80
C ASP A 165 -1.67 -0.44 23.16
N MET A 166 -2.84 0.08 22.81
CA MET A 166 -4.13 -0.50 23.14
C MET A 166 -4.57 -1.49 22.06
N PRO A 167 -4.89 -2.76 22.41
CA PRO A 167 -5.35 -3.74 21.44
C PRO A 167 -6.63 -3.30 20.72
N LEU A 168 -6.68 -3.50 19.40
CA LEU A 168 -7.91 -3.35 18.60
C LEU A 168 -8.89 -4.52 18.77
N HIS A 169 -8.40 -5.62 19.34
CA HIS A 169 -9.16 -6.85 19.54
C HIS A 169 -10.00 -6.76 20.79
N LEU A 170 -11.22 -7.32 20.74
CA LEU A 170 -12.05 -7.46 21.93
C LEU A 170 -11.44 -8.52 22.86
N LYS A 171 -11.68 -8.36 24.18
CA LYS A 171 -11.24 -9.33 25.19
C LYS A 171 -11.62 -10.77 24.83
N SER A 172 -12.85 -10.97 24.37
CA SER A 172 -13.38 -12.28 24.02
C SER A 172 -12.71 -12.90 22.79
N GLU A 173 -12.20 -12.07 21.86
CA GLU A 173 -11.44 -12.54 20.71
C GLU A 173 -10.05 -13.02 21.13
N LEU A 174 -9.32 -12.20 21.90
CA LEU A 174 -8.01 -12.60 22.41
C LEU A 174 -8.11 -13.82 23.33
N ALA A 175 -9.10 -13.88 24.23
CA ALA A 175 -9.26 -15.01 25.15
C ALA A 175 -9.65 -16.34 24.46
N LYS A 176 -10.19 -16.28 23.23
CA LYS A 176 -10.47 -17.48 22.41
C LYS A 176 -9.21 -18.06 21.80
N GLN A 177 -8.26 -17.20 21.42
CA GLN A 177 -7.00 -17.62 20.79
C GLN A 177 -5.88 -17.85 21.81
N ILE A 178 -5.89 -17.09 22.91
CA ILE A 178 -4.84 -17.05 23.93
C ILE A 178 -5.47 -17.39 25.30
N PRO A 179 -5.57 -18.68 25.67
CA PRO A 179 -6.11 -19.13 26.96
C PRO A 179 -5.55 -18.41 28.20
N SER A 180 -4.29 -17.96 28.16
CA SER A 180 -3.68 -17.22 29.28
C SER A 180 -4.45 -15.92 29.62
N ILE A 181 -5.07 -15.25 28.65
CA ILE A 181 -5.91 -14.06 28.86
C ILE A 181 -7.17 -14.41 29.65
N LYS A 182 -7.78 -15.58 29.39
CA LYS A 182 -8.94 -16.06 30.14
C LYS A 182 -8.59 -16.31 31.61
N LYS A 183 -7.42 -16.89 31.88
CA LYS A 183 -6.93 -17.20 33.23
C LYS A 183 -6.71 -15.95 34.10
N LYS A 184 -6.43 -14.79 33.50
CA LYS A 184 -6.30 -13.51 34.22
C LYS A 184 -7.61 -12.98 34.82
N ASN A 185 -8.75 -13.61 34.51
CA ASN A 185 -10.09 -13.30 35.03
C ASN A 185 -10.46 -11.79 34.99
N LEU A 186 -10.00 -11.08 33.96
CA LEU A 186 -10.28 -9.65 33.79
C LEU A 186 -11.74 -9.44 33.39
N ASN A 187 -12.47 -8.48 33.97
CA ASN A 187 -13.74 -8.04 33.36
C ASN A 187 -13.47 -7.16 32.12
N TYR A 188 -14.50 -6.86 31.32
CA TYR A 188 -14.33 -6.09 30.08
C TYR A 188 -13.82 -4.66 30.33
N SER A 189 -14.26 -4.00 31.41
CA SER A 189 -13.82 -2.65 31.74
C SER A 189 -12.36 -2.59 32.19
N ALA A 190 -11.86 -3.60 32.89
CA ALA A 190 -10.45 -3.75 33.25
C ALA A 190 -9.58 -4.04 32.01
N TYR A 191 -10.05 -4.89 31.11
CA TYR A 191 -9.35 -5.17 29.85
C TYR A 191 -9.20 -3.92 28.98
N ALA A 192 -10.26 -3.13 28.83
CA ALA A 192 -10.27 -1.94 27.98
C ALA A 192 -9.23 -0.86 28.37
N LYS A 193 -8.67 -0.94 29.58
CA LYS A 193 -7.65 -0.01 30.10
C LYS A 193 -6.23 -0.57 30.05
N LYS A 194 -6.05 -1.83 29.63
CA LYS A 194 -4.73 -2.47 29.60
C LYS A 194 -4.10 -2.39 28.22
N SER A 195 -2.86 -1.92 28.17
CA SER A 195 -2.03 -2.00 26.97
C SER A 195 -1.56 -3.43 26.71
N ILE A 196 -1.05 -3.71 25.51
CA ILE A 196 -0.45 -5.00 25.21
C ILE A 196 0.73 -5.33 26.15
N GLN A 197 1.50 -4.31 26.56
CA GLN A 197 2.60 -4.47 27.54
C GLN A 197 2.11 -4.78 28.96
N GLU A 198 0.89 -4.39 29.32
CA GLU A 198 0.27 -4.74 30.60
C GLU A 198 -0.48 -6.08 30.54
N LEU A 199 -0.69 -6.61 29.33
CA LEU A 199 -1.35 -7.89 29.07
C LEU A 199 -0.39 -9.06 28.91
N PHE A 200 0.88 -8.83 28.58
CA PHE A 200 1.87 -9.89 28.37
C PHE A 200 3.19 -9.57 29.07
N SER A 201 4.07 -10.56 29.24
CA SER A 201 5.38 -10.34 29.88
C SER A 201 6.28 -9.47 28.98
N THR A 202 7.21 -8.75 29.59
CA THR A 202 8.20 -7.95 28.86
C THR A 202 9.00 -8.78 27.86
N GLU A 203 9.32 -10.03 28.21
CA GLU A 203 10.04 -10.97 27.34
C GLU A 203 9.24 -11.32 26.07
N VAL A 204 7.95 -11.67 26.21
CA VAL A 204 7.08 -11.97 25.07
C VAL A 204 6.94 -10.75 24.15
N ILE A 205 6.81 -9.56 24.72
CA ILE A 205 6.74 -8.32 23.93
C ILE A 205 8.07 -8.05 23.21
N ALA A 206 9.21 -8.24 23.88
CA ALA A 206 10.53 -8.01 23.31
C ALA A 206 10.85 -8.98 22.16
N ASN A 207 10.40 -10.23 22.27
CA ASN A 207 10.59 -11.27 21.26
C ASN A 207 9.55 -11.24 20.12
N SER A 208 8.54 -10.38 20.21
CA SER A 208 7.53 -10.24 19.15
C SER A 208 8.13 -9.60 17.90
N ILE A 209 7.75 -10.12 16.72
CA ILE A 209 7.89 -9.35 15.49
C ILE A 209 6.98 -8.13 15.61
N LYS A 210 7.57 -6.95 15.45
CA LYS A 210 6.85 -5.68 15.54
C LYS A 210 6.80 -5.00 14.17
N LYS A 211 5.60 -4.71 13.71
CA LYS A 211 5.37 -3.80 12.60
C LYS A 211 4.79 -2.48 13.08
N VAL A 212 4.99 -1.42 12.30
CA VAL A 212 4.55 -0.06 12.62
C VAL A 212 3.87 0.52 11.38
N ALA A 213 2.80 1.26 11.59
CA ALA A 213 2.27 2.21 10.64
C ALA A 213 2.14 3.56 11.35
N ASN A 214 2.41 4.66 10.64
CA ASN A 214 2.32 6.04 11.13
C ASN A 214 1.60 6.99 10.18
N ILE A 215 1.09 6.48 9.04
CA ILE A 215 0.29 7.22 8.07
C ILE A 215 -0.80 6.31 7.49
N GLN A 216 -1.99 6.86 7.24
CA GLN A 216 -3.11 6.16 6.59
C GLN A 216 -3.57 6.86 5.31
N GLU A 217 -3.14 8.10 5.13
CA GLU A 217 -3.49 8.95 4.01
C GLU A 217 -2.89 8.41 2.70
N SER A 218 -3.70 8.46 1.64
CA SER A 218 -3.18 8.41 0.27
C SER A 218 -2.53 9.75 -0.04
N ILE A 219 -1.34 9.73 -0.64
CA ILE A 219 -0.48 10.90 -0.78
C ILE A 219 0.04 11.03 -2.22
N VAL A 220 0.53 12.22 -2.55
CA VAL A 220 1.53 12.42 -3.61
C VAL A 220 2.88 12.76 -3.00
N ALA A 221 3.95 12.35 -3.67
CA ALA A 221 5.32 12.61 -3.28
C ALA A 221 6.06 13.25 -4.47
N ILE A 222 6.30 14.56 -4.38
CA ILE A 222 6.93 15.37 -5.43
C ILE A 222 8.44 15.35 -5.25
N ASN A 223 9.17 14.99 -6.30
CA ASN A 223 10.58 14.66 -6.28
C ASN A 223 11.46 15.91 -6.32
N GLY A 224 12.01 16.29 -5.17
CA GLY A 224 13.03 17.34 -5.07
C GLY A 224 14.40 16.93 -5.63
N GLY A 225 14.63 15.64 -5.87
CA GLY A 225 15.93 15.04 -6.21
C GLY A 225 16.65 14.46 -5.00
N ASN A 226 17.68 13.64 -5.25
CA ASN A 226 18.55 13.04 -4.20
C ASN A 226 17.77 12.32 -3.09
N GLY A 227 16.67 11.64 -3.43
CA GLY A 227 15.83 10.91 -2.48
C GLY A 227 15.02 11.81 -1.53
N LYS A 228 14.86 13.10 -1.84
CA LYS A 228 14.02 14.03 -1.07
C LYS A 228 12.71 14.28 -1.82
N PHE A 229 11.60 13.95 -1.17
CA PHE A 229 10.26 14.16 -1.68
C PHE A 229 9.48 15.13 -0.81
N MET A 230 8.75 16.06 -1.43
CA MET A 230 7.70 16.83 -0.77
C MET A 230 6.43 15.98 -0.74
N ILE A 231 5.96 15.66 0.46
CA ILE A 231 4.83 14.75 0.66
C ILE A 231 3.58 15.59 0.92
N LYS A 232 2.53 15.38 0.12
CA LYS A 232 1.22 16.05 0.26
C LYS A 232 0.12 15.00 0.35
N ALA A 233 -0.80 15.15 1.29
CA ALA A 233 -2.01 14.32 1.30
C ALA A 233 -2.90 14.65 0.10
N LEU A 234 -3.49 13.63 -0.52
CA LEU A 234 -4.57 13.84 -1.49
C LEU A 234 -5.83 14.38 -0.78
N PRO A 235 -6.76 15.02 -1.52
CA PRO A 235 -8.02 15.53 -0.97
C PRO A 235 -8.80 14.50 -0.15
N LYS A 236 -9.66 14.99 0.75
CA LYS A 236 -10.43 14.15 1.70
C LYS A 236 -11.23 13.03 1.01
N GLU A 237 -11.70 13.27 -0.22
CA GLU A 237 -12.46 12.31 -1.03
C GLU A 237 -11.64 11.07 -1.38
N ALA A 238 -10.33 11.21 -1.53
CA ALA A 238 -9.40 10.09 -1.71
C ALA A 238 -9.12 9.31 -0.40
N GLN A 239 -9.61 9.79 0.74
CA GLN A 239 -9.39 9.19 2.06
C GLN A 239 -10.63 8.45 2.60
N PHE A 240 -11.77 8.51 1.89
CA PHE A 240 -13.02 7.90 2.33
C PHE A 240 -13.01 6.36 2.31
N SER A 241 -12.08 5.75 1.58
CA SER A 241 -11.90 4.30 1.49
C SER A 241 -10.45 3.97 1.14
N THR A 242 -10.10 2.69 0.99
CA THR A 242 -8.78 2.29 0.46
C THR A 242 -8.65 2.72 -0.99
N VAL A 243 -7.50 3.27 -1.40
CA VAL A 243 -7.16 3.48 -2.81
C VAL A 243 -6.32 2.31 -3.29
N ASN A 244 -6.91 1.44 -4.11
CA ASN A 244 -6.32 0.18 -4.59
C ASN A 244 -5.87 0.23 -6.05
N ALA A 245 -6.29 1.25 -6.79
CA ALA A 245 -5.92 1.44 -8.18
C ALA A 245 -5.90 2.92 -8.51
N ILE A 246 -4.92 3.33 -9.32
CA ILE A 246 -4.69 4.71 -9.71
C ILE A 246 -4.46 4.72 -11.22
N LEU A 247 -5.09 5.65 -11.92
CA LEU A 247 -4.75 6.02 -13.28
C LEU A 247 -4.35 7.50 -13.27
N ALA A 248 -3.13 7.78 -13.71
CA ALA A 248 -2.67 9.13 -13.99
C ALA A 248 -2.82 9.42 -15.49
N SER A 249 -3.50 10.50 -15.84
CA SER A 249 -3.77 10.90 -17.22
C SER A 249 -4.24 12.35 -17.24
N ASP A 250 -4.00 13.09 -18.31
CA ASP A 250 -4.70 14.35 -18.55
C ASP A 250 -6.15 14.00 -18.98
N ILE A 251 -7.14 14.30 -18.13
CA ILE A 251 -8.56 13.94 -18.32
C ILE A 251 -9.32 15.10 -18.96
N ASN A 252 -8.97 16.34 -18.60
CA ASN A 252 -9.61 17.55 -19.09
C ASN A 252 -8.85 18.23 -20.25
N ASN A 253 -7.75 17.64 -20.72
CA ASN A 253 -6.87 18.14 -21.77
C ASN A 253 -6.24 19.51 -21.46
N ASP A 254 -5.94 19.80 -20.19
CA ASP A 254 -5.33 21.06 -19.76
C ASP A 254 -3.79 21.03 -19.67
N GLY A 255 -3.19 19.87 -19.94
CA GLY A 255 -1.75 19.63 -19.90
C GLY A 255 -1.20 19.30 -18.51
N ASN A 256 -2.03 19.21 -17.47
CA ASN A 256 -1.65 18.73 -16.15
C ASN A 256 -2.05 17.26 -15.98
N VAL A 257 -1.36 16.56 -15.06
CA VAL A 257 -1.70 15.18 -14.75
C VAL A 257 -2.87 15.14 -13.78
N ASP A 258 -4.00 14.57 -14.21
CA ASP A 258 -5.14 14.26 -13.37
C ASP A 258 -5.08 12.82 -12.86
N LEU A 259 -5.91 12.50 -11.86
CA LEU A 259 -5.98 11.18 -11.26
C LEU A 259 -7.39 10.62 -11.28
N ILE A 260 -7.50 9.33 -11.61
CA ILE A 260 -8.69 8.52 -11.33
C ILE A 260 -8.31 7.44 -10.32
N LEU A 261 -8.97 7.46 -9.17
CA LEU A 261 -8.74 6.55 -8.06
C LEU A 261 -9.87 5.55 -7.96
N GLY A 262 -9.52 4.28 -7.75
CA GLY A 262 -10.44 3.19 -7.52
C GLY A 262 -10.13 2.50 -6.20
N GLY A 263 -11.17 2.11 -5.47
CA GLY A 263 -10.99 1.69 -4.09
C GLY A 263 -11.87 0.55 -3.61
N ASN A 264 -12.09 0.57 -2.30
CA ASN A 264 -12.90 -0.34 -1.49
C ASN A 264 -12.29 -1.69 -1.09
N GLN A 265 -12.63 -2.10 0.13
CA GLN A 265 -12.33 -3.40 0.72
C GLN A 265 -13.47 -3.81 1.66
N TYR A 266 -14.00 -5.02 1.48
CA TYR A 266 -15.22 -5.47 2.17
C TYR A 266 -14.95 -6.54 3.23
N GLU A 267 -13.78 -7.17 3.16
CA GLU A 267 -13.37 -8.29 4.00
C GLU A 267 -12.92 -7.82 5.39
N PHE A 268 -13.86 -7.26 6.15
CA PHE A 268 -13.68 -6.85 7.54
C PHE A 268 -14.64 -7.60 8.44
N LYS A 269 -14.22 -7.83 9.70
CA LYS A 269 -15.16 -8.23 10.75
C LYS A 269 -16.21 -7.11 10.92
N PRO A 270 -17.47 -7.43 11.27
CA PRO A 270 -18.53 -6.44 11.44
C PRO A 270 -18.14 -5.25 12.33
N GLN A 271 -17.34 -5.47 13.39
CA GLN A 271 -16.88 -4.43 14.31
C GLN A 271 -15.97 -3.36 13.68
N TYR A 272 -15.33 -3.63 12.54
CA TYR A 272 -14.45 -2.66 11.87
C TYR A 272 -15.14 -1.90 10.73
N GLY A 273 -16.32 -2.33 10.31
CA GLY A 273 -17.02 -1.78 9.15
C GLY A 273 -16.32 -2.11 7.82
N ARG A 274 -17.08 -2.04 6.73
CA ARG A 274 -16.50 -2.13 5.38
C ARG A 274 -15.91 -0.78 5.00
N LEU A 275 -14.89 -0.80 4.16
CA LEU A 275 -14.41 0.39 3.47
C LEU A 275 -15.07 0.38 2.08
N ASP A 276 -16.26 0.98 1.98
CA ASP A 276 -17.11 0.94 0.79
C ASP A 276 -17.54 2.33 0.27
N ALA A 277 -16.90 3.39 0.78
CA ALA A 277 -17.23 4.78 0.44
C ALA A 277 -16.44 5.35 -0.77
N SER A 278 -15.76 4.52 -1.56
CA SER A 278 -15.22 4.93 -2.87
C SER A 278 -16.19 4.57 -3.98
N PHE A 279 -16.57 5.55 -4.78
CA PHE A 279 -17.41 5.37 -5.98
C PHE A 279 -16.64 5.63 -7.27
N GLY A 280 -15.30 5.53 -7.23
CA GLY A 280 -14.45 6.17 -8.23
C GLY A 280 -14.27 7.65 -7.90
N THR A 281 -13.02 8.10 -7.82
CA THR A 281 -12.69 9.49 -7.47
C THR A 281 -11.88 10.09 -8.60
N VAL A 282 -12.35 11.19 -9.19
CA VAL A 282 -11.61 11.95 -10.19
C VAL A 282 -11.04 13.19 -9.52
N LEU A 283 -9.75 13.42 -9.68
CA LEU A 283 -9.03 14.56 -9.13
C LEU A 283 -8.34 15.30 -10.28
N LEU A 284 -8.69 16.56 -10.50
CA LEU A 284 -8.02 17.43 -11.45
C LEU A 284 -6.73 17.97 -10.85
N GLY A 285 -5.62 17.77 -11.55
CA GLY A 285 -4.29 18.22 -11.17
C GLY A 285 -4.04 19.68 -11.51
N SER A 286 -2.90 20.18 -11.05
CA SER A 286 -2.40 21.51 -11.37
C SER A 286 -0.89 21.44 -11.64
N LYS A 287 -0.33 22.53 -12.17
CA LYS A 287 1.13 22.65 -12.40
C LYS A 287 1.98 22.47 -11.13
N THR A 288 1.40 22.64 -9.94
CA THR A 288 2.09 22.48 -8.65
C THR A 288 1.80 21.13 -7.99
N ALA A 289 1.20 20.19 -8.75
CA ALA A 289 0.73 18.89 -8.28
C ALA A 289 -0.22 19.01 -7.08
N ASP A 290 -1.10 20.02 -7.11
CA ASP A 290 -2.23 20.12 -6.20
C ASP A 290 -3.48 19.58 -6.91
N PHE A 291 -4.39 18.98 -6.13
CA PHE A 291 -5.51 18.23 -6.69
C PHE A 291 -6.85 18.74 -6.20
N THR A 292 -7.79 18.90 -7.11
CA THR A 292 -9.19 19.29 -6.83
C THR A 292 -10.14 18.18 -7.21
N PHE A 293 -11.04 17.79 -6.30
CA PHE A 293 -12.04 16.77 -6.58
C PHE A 293 -13.05 17.22 -7.63
N LEU A 294 -13.28 16.38 -8.64
CA LEU A 294 -14.35 16.54 -9.63
C LEU A 294 -15.52 15.61 -9.30
N PRO A 295 -16.69 16.15 -8.90
CA PRO A 295 -17.88 15.36 -8.56
C PRO A 295 -18.34 14.40 -9.67
N ALA A 296 -19.05 13.34 -9.29
CA ALA A 296 -19.49 12.28 -10.21
C ALA A 296 -20.51 12.74 -11.26
N ASP A 297 -21.34 13.73 -10.94
CA ASP A 297 -22.29 14.35 -11.86
C ASP A 297 -21.61 15.19 -12.95
N GLN A 298 -20.38 15.65 -12.70
CA GLN A 298 -19.56 16.37 -13.67
C GLN A 298 -18.59 15.43 -14.42
N SER A 299 -17.91 14.53 -13.70
CA SER A 299 -16.94 13.59 -14.30
C SER A 299 -17.58 12.44 -15.07
N GLY A 300 -18.83 12.08 -14.75
CA GLY A 300 -19.49 10.88 -15.27
C GLY A 300 -18.93 9.56 -14.72
N VAL A 301 -17.94 9.61 -13.81
CA VAL A 301 -17.32 8.42 -13.21
C VAL A 301 -18.09 8.04 -11.94
N SER A 302 -18.73 6.88 -11.97
CA SER A 302 -19.39 6.29 -10.79
C SER A 302 -19.31 4.76 -10.85
N VAL A 303 -18.62 4.16 -9.88
CA VAL A 303 -18.41 2.72 -9.75
C VAL A 303 -18.57 2.30 -8.30
N ASN A 304 -19.63 1.56 -8.01
CA ASN A 304 -19.75 0.85 -6.75
C ASN A 304 -19.12 -0.55 -6.85
N GLY A 305 -18.09 -0.82 -6.05
CA GLY A 305 -17.42 -2.11 -6.00
C GLY A 305 -15.97 -2.03 -5.53
N LYS A 306 -15.31 -3.19 -5.38
CA LYS A 306 -13.87 -3.30 -5.09
C LYS A 306 -13.08 -3.15 -6.38
N VAL A 307 -12.68 -1.93 -6.73
CA VAL A 307 -11.82 -1.68 -7.90
C VAL A 307 -10.41 -2.19 -7.61
N LYS A 308 -9.83 -2.93 -8.56
CA LYS A 308 -8.50 -3.56 -8.47
C LYS A 308 -7.51 -3.11 -9.54
N ALA A 309 -8.00 -2.57 -10.65
CA ALA A 309 -7.16 -1.96 -11.66
C ALA A 309 -7.95 -0.89 -12.41
N ILE A 310 -7.25 0.15 -12.85
CA ILE A 310 -7.76 1.15 -13.78
C ILE A 310 -6.73 1.23 -14.91
N LYS A 311 -7.18 1.11 -16.16
CA LYS A 311 -6.31 1.17 -17.33
C LYS A 311 -6.94 2.00 -18.43
N ASN A 312 -6.14 2.80 -19.10
CA ASN A 312 -6.50 3.36 -20.39
C ASN A 312 -6.45 2.25 -21.45
N ILE A 313 -7.51 2.13 -22.23
CA ILE A 313 -7.64 1.18 -23.34
C ILE A 313 -8.09 1.93 -24.60
N SER A 314 -7.50 1.60 -25.73
CA SER A 314 -7.89 2.16 -27.02
C SER A 314 -8.80 1.19 -27.77
N ASN A 315 -9.84 1.71 -28.41
CA ASN A 315 -10.63 0.92 -29.36
C ASN A 315 -9.97 0.91 -30.76
N LYS A 316 -10.59 0.19 -31.71
CA LYS A 316 -10.11 0.12 -33.11
C LYS A 316 -9.97 1.50 -33.79
N ASN A 317 -10.70 2.50 -33.31
CA ASN A 317 -10.66 3.87 -33.84
C ASN A 317 -9.68 4.77 -33.06
N LYS A 318 -8.79 4.18 -32.24
CA LYS A 318 -7.83 4.87 -31.36
C LYS A 318 -8.47 5.82 -30.33
N LYS A 319 -9.79 5.77 -30.12
CA LYS A 319 -10.44 6.54 -29.06
C LYS A 319 -10.08 5.94 -27.70
N SER A 320 -9.54 6.77 -26.81
CA SER A 320 -9.18 6.39 -25.44
C SER A 320 -10.43 6.16 -24.60
N ASN A 321 -10.45 5.06 -23.86
CA ASN A 321 -11.50 4.73 -22.89
C ASN A 321 -10.82 4.26 -21.59
N ILE A 322 -11.52 4.41 -20.47
CA ILE A 322 -11.02 3.97 -19.17
C ILE A 322 -11.71 2.66 -18.79
N LEU A 323 -10.94 1.62 -18.55
CA LEU A 323 -11.40 0.34 -18.03
C LEU A 323 -11.13 0.25 -16.53
N MET A 324 -12.18 0.06 -15.74
CA MET A 324 -12.08 -0.27 -14.32
C MET A 324 -12.40 -1.75 -14.11
N VAL A 325 -11.48 -2.49 -13.50
CA VAL A 325 -11.63 -3.91 -13.17
C VAL A 325 -12.04 -4.03 -11.71
N LEU A 326 -13.12 -4.80 -11.45
CA LEU A 326 -13.70 -4.98 -10.14
C LEU A 326 -13.54 -6.44 -9.68
N ASN A 327 -13.18 -6.65 -8.41
CA ASN A 327 -13.13 -7.99 -7.84
C ASN A 327 -14.55 -8.59 -7.71
N ASN A 328 -14.75 -9.81 -8.22
CA ASN A 328 -16.03 -10.54 -8.26
C ASN A 328 -17.18 -9.75 -8.93
N ASN A 329 -16.89 -8.87 -9.89
CA ASN A 329 -17.92 -8.14 -10.62
C ASN A 329 -17.48 -7.89 -12.07
N LYS A 330 -18.42 -7.51 -12.95
CA LYS A 330 -18.13 -7.17 -14.34
C LYS A 330 -17.29 -5.87 -14.40
N PRO A 331 -16.25 -5.81 -15.24
CA PRO A 331 -15.52 -4.56 -15.49
C PRO A 331 -16.44 -3.45 -16.02
N LYS A 332 -16.07 -2.19 -15.76
CA LYS A 332 -16.78 -1.00 -16.23
C LYS A 332 -15.90 -0.25 -17.22
N ILE A 333 -16.50 0.24 -18.30
CA ILE A 333 -15.81 1.06 -19.31
C ILE A 333 -16.44 2.44 -19.31
N PHE A 334 -15.60 3.46 -19.16
CA PHE A 334 -15.97 4.87 -19.28
C PHE A 334 -15.40 5.42 -20.59
N LYS A 335 -16.20 6.23 -21.28
CA LYS A 335 -15.81 6.88 -22.52
C LYS A 335 -15.84 8.39 -22.29
N SER A 336 -14.84 9.10 -22.81
CA SER A 336 -14.94 10.55 -22.89
C SER A 336 -16.07 10.93 -23.85
N ASN A 337 -16.82 11.97 -23.48
CA ASN A 337 -17.90 12.52 -24.30
C ASN A 337 -17.39 13.27 -25.53
N GLU A 338 -16.08 13.57 -25.58
CA GLU A 338 -15.39 14.20 -26.71
C GLU A 338 -15.08 13.22 -27.84
#